data_AF-A0A530R956-F1
#
_entry.id   AF-A0A530R956-F1
#
_cell.length_a   1.000
_cell.length_b   1.000
_cell.length_c   1.000
_cell.angle_alpha   90.00
_cell.angle_beta   90.00
_cell.angle_gamma   90.00
#
_symmetry.space_group_name_H-M   'P 1'
#
loop_
_entity.id
_entity.type
_entity.pdbx_description
1 polymer ?
#
loop_
_entity_poly.entity_id
_entity_poly.type
_entity_poly.pdbx_seq_one_letter_code
_entity_poly.pdbx_strand_id
1 'polypeptide(L)' 'CPNCSWLFVDKSRNSSRLWCDMAVCGNRQKANRYYRRRTAAREVTNV' A
#
# COMPACT_ATOMS: atom_id res chain seq x y z
N CYS A 1 0.80 5.98 -12.67
CA CYS A 1 0.47 7.13 -11.82
C CYS A 1 1.32 8.28 -12.32
N PRO A 2 0.73 9.33 -12.91
CA PRO A 2 1.47 10.44 -13.51
C PRO A 2 2.37 11.20 -12.51
N ASN A 3 2.11 11.06 -11.20
CA ASN A 3 2.75 11.83 -10.13
C ASN A 3 3.53 10.97 -9.12
N CYS A 4 3.94 9.76 -9.49
CA CYS A 4 4.78 8.97 -8.59
C CYS A 4 6.25 9.36 -8.72
N SER A 5 6.54 10.55 -8.22
CA SER A 5 7.88 11.08 -8.02
C SER A 5 8.39 10.72 -6.61
N TRP A 6 9.65 11.04 -6.32
CA TRP A 6 10.25 10.83 -5.00
C TRP A 6 9.63 11.66 -3.87
N LEU A 7 8.85 12.69 -4.20
CA LEU A 7 8.16 13.55 -3.26
C LEU A 7 6.67 13.65 -3.61
N PHE A 8 5.81 13.59 -2.60
CA PHE A 8 4.38 13.88 -2.71
C PHE A 8 3.91 14.68 -1.49
N VAL A 9 2.87 15.50 -1.67
CA VAL A 9 2.24 16.23 -0.57
C VAL A 9 1.13 15.38 0.00
N ASP A 10 1.19 15.11 1.30
CA ASP A 10 0.07 14.51 2.02
C ASP A 10 -0.99 15.58 2.35
N LYS A 11 -2.23 15.30 1.93
CA LYS A 11 -3.41 16.15 2.19
C LYS A 11 -4.44 15.44 3.09
N SER A 12 -4.09 14.32 3.71
CA SER A 12 -4.99 13.62 4.63
C SER A 12 -5.10 14.37 5.96
N ARG A 13 -6.26 14.28 6.63
CA ARG A 13 -6.53 14.97 7.89
C ARG A 13 -5.51 14.67 9.00
N ASN A 14 -4.93 13.48 8.96
CA ASN A 14 -4.02 12.94 9.98
C ASN A 14 -2.58 12.75 9.45
N SER A 15 -2.27 13.28 8.27
CA SER A 15 -0.96 13.14 7.61
C SER A 15 -0.42 11.70 7.61
N SER A 16 -1.29 10.73 7.33
CA SER A 16 -0.98 9.30 7.39
C SER A 16 -0.88 8.64 6.02
N ARG A 17 -0.87 9.41 4.93
CA ARG A 17 -0.82 8.89 3.57
C ARG A 17 0.63 8.55 3.21
N LEU A 18 0.85 7.30 2.80
CA LEU A 18 2.17 6.80 2.41
C LEU A 18 2.30 6.58 0.91
N TRP A 19 1.48 7.25 0.10
CA TRP A 19 1.43 7.04 -1.35
C TRP A 19 1.17 8.35 -2.10
N CYS A 20 1.69 8.42 -3.33
CA CYS A 20 1.57 9.58 -4.22
C CYS A 20 0.12 9.82 -4.70
N ASP A 21 -0.68 8.76 -4.85
CA ASP A 21 -2.09 8.80 -5.27
C ASP A 21 -2.86 7.60 -4.71
N MET A 22 -4.08 7.85 -4.24
CA MET A 22 -4.89 6.80 -3.59
C MET A 22 -5.44 5.79 -4.60
N ALA A 23 -5.86 6.25 -5.78
CA ALA A 23 -6.49 5.41 -6.79
C ALA A 23 -5.49 4.42 -7.41
N VAL A 24 -4.23 4.82 -7.57
CA VAL A 24 -3.19 3.95 -8.14
C VAL A 24 -2.31 3.33 -7.06
N CYS A 25 -1.55 4.14 -6.33
CA CYS A 25 -0.50 3.62 -5.44
C CYS A 25 -1.06 3.14 -4.11
N GLY A 26 -2.09 3.80 -3.57
CA GLY A 26 -2.80 3.34 -2.38
C GLY A 26 -3.43 1.95 -2.59
N ASN A 27 -4.13 1.76 -3.70
CA ASN A 27 -4.73 0.45 -4.05
C ASN A 27 -3.68 -0.66 -4.24
N ARG A 28 -2.58 -0.36 -4.94
CA ARG A 28 -1.45 -1.30 -5.08
C ARG A 28 -0.86 -1.70 -3.72
N GLN A 29 -0.68 -0.75 -2.80
CA GLN A 29 -0.15 -1.05 -1.48
C GLN A 29 -1.13 -1.90 -0.66
N LYS A 30 -2.42 -1.58 -0.68
CA LYS A 30 -3.46 -2.39 -0.02
C LYS A 30 -3.48 -3.83 -0.54
N ALA A 31 -3.41 -4.00 -1.86
CA ALA A 31 -3.34 -5.32 -2.49
C ALA A 31 -2.07 -6.08 -2.05
N ASN A 32 -0.90 -5.42 -2.07
CA ASN A 32 0.34 -6.02 -1.60
C ASN A 32 0.26 -6.47 -0.13
N ARG A 33 -0.26 -5.62 0.77
CA ARG A 33 -0.49 -6.00 2.19
C ARG A 33 -1.42 -7.20 2.33
N TYR A 34 -2.50 -7.24 1.54
CA TYR A 34 -3.43 -8.35 1.53
C TYR A 34 -2.75 -9.65 1.11
N TYR A 35 -2.01 -9.63 0.00
CA TYR A 35 -1.25 -10.80 -0.47
C TYR A 35 -0.19 -11.24 0.53
N ARG A 36 0.60 -10.32 1.07
CA ARG A 36 1.61 -10.64 2.09
C ARG A 36 1.02 -11.33 3.31
N ARG A 37 -0.13 -10.86 3.81
CA ARG A 37 -0.84 -11.51 4.91
C ARG A 37 -1.32 -12.92 4.54
N ARG A 38 -1.84 -13.10 3.32
CA ARG A 38 -2.29 -14.42 2.86
C ARG A 38 -1.15 -15.40 2.62
N THR A 39 -0.02 -14.94 2.08
CA THR A 39 1.17 -15.78 1.91
C THR A 39 1.73 -16.18 3.27
N ALA A 40 1.90 -15.23 4.20
CA ALA A 40 2.35 -15.54 5.56
C ALA A 40 1.40 -16.51 6.29
N ALA A 41 0.09 -16.32 6.15
CA ALA A 41 -0.89 -17.26 6.72
C ALA A 41 -0.82 -18.66 6.08
N ARG A 42 -0.58 -18.75 4.76
CA ARG A 42 -0.37 -20.03 4.07
C ARG A 42 0.93 -20.71 4.51
N GLU A 43 2.02 -19.97 4.68
CA GLU A 43 3.29 -20.50 5.17
C GLU A 43 3.15 -21.09 6.57
N VAL A 44 2.45 -20.41 7.49
CA VAL A 44 2.17 -20.93 8.84
C VAL A 44 1.30 -22.21 8.81
N THR A 45 0.39 -22.33 7.85
CA THR A 45 -0.49 -23.51 7.75
C THR A 45 0.21 -24.74 7.14
N ASN A 46 1.34 -24.54 6.47
CA ASN A 46 2.08 -25.59 5.78
C ASN A 46 3.28 -26.11 6.59
N VAL A 47 3.30 -25.82 7.90
CA VAL A 47 4.23 -26.33 8.92
C VAL A 47 3.46 -27.24 9.86
#